data_AF-A0A4R5VCS5-F1
#
_entry.id   AF-A0A4R5VCS5-F1
#
_cell.length_a   1.000
_cell.length_b   1.000
_cell.length_c   1.000
_cell.angle_alpha   90.00
_cell.angle_beta   90.00
_cell.angle_gamma   90.00
#
_symmetry.space_group_name_H-M   'P 1'
#
loop_
_entity.id
_entity.type
_entity.pdbx_description
1 polymer ?
#
loop_
_entity_poly.entity_id
_entity_poly.type
_entity_poly.pdbx_seq_one_letter_code
_entity_poly.pdbx_strand_id
1 'polypeptide(L)'
;MKMLKYSFGLFLSALVFLSSCRDFVEPNVPYSEFDTGAYLRTIARTSTTFNFFDLQNSSFALTLEAVDIEDGGTVENVEIRVRHRRLIPGVGLEYTPAEDVLVRTLDKSEFQPNSESRFLRVTFEIPALDAIQAVGLTPADIEGADVFEFRLVLNDRFGRSFSTDNVTTNVAGAPFYASPFQYNVSVICPSDLGGTYEFEQSNMESIYGSCAGTITGTTTWTPVSSTPGAYTVTDGTFGFWDCYGDSWGSGNVRISDACGTLSMSGADKYGASYSMTVVSSDADNLVFQWLNSDGETGLVTVKSNDGKPWPQLR
;
A
#
# COMPACT_ATOMS: atom_id res chain seq x y z
N MET A 1 -22.47 -52.54 36.69
CA MET A 1 -21.51 -51.40 36.76
C MET A 1 -20.71 -51.13 35.48
N LYS A 2 -20.57 -52.05 34.51
CA LYS A 2 -19.87 -51.76 33.24
C LYS A 2 -20.70 -50.94 32.23
N MET A 3 -22.03 -51.13 32.17
CA MET A 3 -22.89 -50.38 31.22
C MET A 3 -23.00 -48.87 31.53
N LEU A 4 -23.07 -48.46 32.81
CA LEU A 4 -23.10 -47.02 33.15
C LEU A 4 -21.81 -46.27 32.74
N LYS A 5 -20.66 -46.94 32.73
CA LYS A 5 -19.37 -46.32 32.35
C LYS A 5 -19.30 -46.04 30.84
N TYR A 6 -19.86 -46.93 30.03
CA TYR A 6 -19.94 -46.72 28.58
C TYR A 6 -20.99 -45.67 28.21
N SER A 7 -22.14 -45.64 28.90
CA SER A 7 -23.16 -44.60 28.70
C SER A 7 -22.67 -43.21 29.09
N PHE A 8 -21.93 -43.08 30.18
CA PHE A 8 -21.34 -41.80 30.60
C PHE A 8 -20.23 -41.33 29.64
N GLY A 9 -19.37 -42.26 29.18
CA GLY A 9 -18.34 -41.95 28.18
C GLY A 9 -18.91 -41.49 26.85
N LEU A 10 -20.03 -42.08 26.40
CA LEU A 10 -20.69 -41.75 25.14
C LEU A 10 -21.48 -40.43 25.22
N PHE A 11 -21.99 -40.08 26.41
CA PHE A 11 -22.63 -38.78 26.65
C PHE A 11 -21.61 -37.64 26.78
N LEU A 12 -20.45 -37.91 27.39
CA LEU A 12 -19.35 -36.95 27.52
C LEU A 12 -18.68 -36.66 26.17
N SER A 13 -18.51 -37.67 25.31
CA SER A 13 -18.04 -37.46 23.94
C SER A 13 -19.05 -36.68 23.10
N ALA A 14 -20.35 -36.96 23.23
CA ALA A 14 -21.41 -36.19 22.57
C ALA A 14 -21.41 -34.71 23.01
N LEU A 15 -21.19 -34.41 24.29
CA LEU A 15 -21.09 -33.03 24.79
C LEU A 15 -19.88 -32.27 24.21
N VAL A 16 -18.74 -32.94 24.03
CA VAL A 16 -17.52 -32.33 23.47
C VAL A 16 -17.64 -32.08 21.96
N PHE A 17 -18.37 -32.95 21.22
CA PHE A 17 -18.63 -32.72 19.80
C PHE A 17 -19.74 -31.69 19.54
N LEU A 18 -20.62 -31.43 20.50
CA LEU A 18 -21.69 -30.42 20.40
C LEU A 18 -21.28 -29.04 20.92
N SER A 19 -20.12 -28.93 21.58
CA SER A 19 -19.60 -27.67 22.13
C SER A 19 -18.55 -27.00 21.22
N SER A 20 -18.71 -27.06 19.89
CA SER A 20 -17.95 -26.16 19.02
C SER A 20 -18.52 -24.75 19.21
N CYS A 21 -17.96 -24.02 20.18
CA CYS A 21 -18.26 -22.61 20.37
C CYS A 21 -17.90 -21.90 19.07
N ARG A 22 -18.91 -21.48 18.30
CA ARG A 22 -18.71 -20.49 17.25
C ARG A 22 -18.63 -19.17 18.00
N ASP A 23 -17.42 -18.63 18.15
CA ASP A 23 -17.18 -17.32 18.79
C ASP A 23 -17.57 -16.19 17.83
N PHE A 24 -18.82 -16.25 17.37
CA PHE A 24 -19.42 -15.22 16.54
C PHE A 24 -20.40 -14.48 17.43
N VAL A 25 -20.02 -13.29 17.89
CA VAL A 25 -20.96 -12.37 18.53
C VAL A 25 -21.92 -11.91 17.44
N GLU A 26 -23.16 -12.39 17.50
CA GLU A 26 -24.19 -11.99 16.55
C GLU A 26 -24.46 -10.48 16.66
N PRO A 27 -24.68 -9.80 15.52
CA PRO A 27 -25.31 -8.49 15.57
C PRO A 27 -26.67 -8.67 16.22
N ASN A 28 -26.88 -8.02 17.37
CA ASN A 28 -28.23 -7.81 17.87
C ASN A 28 -28.91 -6.82 16.90
N VAL A 29 -29.47 -7.34 15.81
CA VAL A 29 -30.29 -6.56 14.88
C VAL A 29 -31.51 -6.11 15.69
N PRO A 30 -31.57 -4.83 16.09
CA PRO A 30 -32.44 -4.45 17.18
C PRO A 30 -33.88 -4.33 16.66
N TYR A 31 -34.77 -5.08 17.31
CA TYR A 31 -36.23 -5.00 17.25
C TYR A 31 -36.87 -5.52 15.94
N SER A 32 -37.81 -6.47 16.10
CA SER A 32 -38.61 -7.08 15.02
C SER A 32 -39.51 -6.12 14.24
N GLU A 33 -39.56 -4.85 14.64
CA GLU A 33 -40.42 -3.80 14.07
C GLU A 33 -39.62 -2.71 13.34
N PHE A 34 -38.28 -2.74 13.39
CA PHE A 34 -37.45 -1.76 12.71
C PHE A 34 -37.13 -2.24 11.29
N ASP A 35 -37.30 -1.34 10.32
CA ASP A 35 -36.79 -1.59 8.97
C ASP A 35 -35.25 -1.53 9.03
N THR A 36 -34.64 -2.71 9.04
CA THR A 36 -33.19 -2.85 9.18
C THR A 36 -32.57 -2.83 7.78
N GLY A 37 -31.64 -1.89 7.59
CA GLY A 37 -30.90 -1.75 6.34
C GLY A 37 -29.90 -2.90 6.12
N ALA A 38 -29.22 -2.86 4.98
CA ALA A 38 -28.17 -3.81 4.64
C ALA A 38 -26.79 -3.12 4.64
N TYR A 39 -25.74 -3.86 4.97
CA TYR A 39 -24.36 -3.37 4.88
C TYR A 39 -23.38 -4.43 4.39
N LEU A 40 -22.21 -4.00 3.92
CA LEU A 40 -21.15 -4.86 3.39
C LEU A 40 -19.97 -4.91 4.35
N ARG A 41 -19.93 -5.94 5.18
CA ARG A 41 -18.80 -6.14 6.08
C ARG A 41 -17.56 -6.60 5.32
N THR A 42 -16.45 -5.91 5.51
CA THR A 42 -15.13 -6.35 5.01
C THR A 42 -14.64 -7.52 5.85
N ILE A 43 -14.52 -8.70 5.26
CA ILE A 43 -13.97 -9.88 5.94
C ILE A 43 -12.47 -9.98 5.71
N ALA A 44 -12.04 -9.78 4.47
CA ALA A 44 -10.63 -9.86 4.10
C ALA A 44 -10.28 -8.84 3.02
N ARG A 45 -9.04 -8.35 3.10
CA ARG A 45 -8.40 -7.48 2.12
C ARG A 45 -7.24 -8.27 1.52
N THR A 46 -7.48 -8.91 0.38
CA THR A 46 -6.51 -9.81 -0.26
C THR A 46 -5.51 -9.05 -1.10
N SER A 47 -5.94 -7.97 -1.76
CA SER A 47 -5.06 -7.02 -2.44
C SER A 47 -5.61 -5.61 -2.33
N THR A 48 -4.73 -4.65 -1.99
CA THR A 48 -5.12 -3.27 -1.63
C THR A 48 -4.29 -2.18 -2.29
N THR A 49 -3.32 -2.56 -3.13
CA THR A 49 -2.41 -1.65 -3.81
C THR A 49 -2.13 -2.13 -5.22
N PHE A 50 -1.87 -1.22 -6.14
CA PHE A 50 -1.35 -1.55 -7.46
C PHE A 50 0.16 -1.32 -7.47
N ASN A 51 0.93 -2.32 -7.91
CA ASN A 51 2.36 -2.17 -8.13
C ASN A 51 2.59 -1.47 -9.47
N PHE A 52 3.16 -0.27 -9.44
CA PHE A 52 3.44 0.51 -10.64
C PHE A 52 4.32 -0.23 -11.66
N PHE A 53 5.25 -1.05 -11.19
CA PHE A 53 6.15 -1.84 -12.04
C PHE A 53 5.53 -3.14 -12.54
N ASP A 54 4.35 -3.50 -12.03
CA ASP A 54 3.63 -4.73 -12.41
C ASP A 54 2.12 -4.51 -12.37
N LEU A 55 1.63 -3.53 -13.13
CA LEU A 55 0.19 -3.26 -13.26
C LEU A 55 -0.55 -4.45 -13.89
N GLN A 56 0.13 -5.26 -14.71
CA GLN A 56 -0.45 -6.41 -15.38
C GLN A 56 -0.89 -7.52 -14.41
N ASN A 57 -0.15 -7.73 -13.31
CA ASN A 57 -0.48 -8.73 -12.29
C ASN A 57 -1.01 -8.09 -10.99
N SER A 58 -1.25 -6.78 -10.99
CA SER A 58 -1.85 -6.08 -9.85
C SER A 58 -3.37 -6.17 -9.89
N SER A 59 -4.00 -6.25 -8.71
CA SER A 59 -5.46 -6.26 -8.61
C SER A 59 -5.96 -5.68 -7.28
N PHE A 60 -7.25 -5.35 -7.23
CA PHE A 60 -7.98 -4.98 -6.02
C PHE A 60 -8.90 -6.14 -5.69
N ALA A 61 -8.75 -6.73 -4.50
CA ALA A 61 -9.44 -7.96 -4.15
C ALA A 61 -9.88 -7.95 -2.68
N LEU A 62 -11.16 -8.24 -2.45
CA LEU A 62 -11.78 -8.29 -1.14
C LEU A 62 -12.63 -9.56 -0.99
N THR A 63 -12.83 -9.96 0.27
CA THR A 63 -13.97 -10.79 0.66
C THR A 63 -14.94 -9.92 1.44
N LEU A 64 -16.19 -9.86 0.96
CA LEU A 64 -17.27 -9.13 1.56
C LEU A 64 -18.32 -10.09 2.12
N GLU A 65 -19.04 -9.63 3.13
CA GLU A 65 -20.18 -10.32 3.70
C GLU A 65 -21.39 -9.39 3.74
N ALA A 66 -22.51 -9.85 3.21
CA ALA A 66 -23.76 -9.10 3.16
C ALA A 66 -24.54 -9.32 4.45
N VAL A 67 -24.64 -8.29 5.27
CA VAL A 67 -25.38 -8.35 6.54
C VAL A 67 -26.71 -7.64 6.40
N ASP A 68 -27.79 -8.41 6.54
CA ASP A 68 -29.17 -7.94 6.53
C ASP A 68 -30.05 -8.86 7.40
N ILE A 69 -31.37 -8.58 7.45
CA ILE A 69 -32.32 -9.37 8.24
C ILE A 69 -32.59 -10.78 7.70
N GLU A 70 -32.32 -11.02 6.41
CA GLU A 70 -32.51 -12.29 5.70
C GLU A 70 -31.18 -12.98 5.39
N ASP A 71 -30.16 -12.78 6.24
CA ASP A 71 -28.87 -13.45 6.12
C ASP A 71 -28.07 -13.15 4.84
N GLY A 72 -28.21 -11.94 4.30
CA GLY A 72 -27.67 -11.55 2.99
C GLY A 72 -28.65 -11.82 1.85
N GLY A 73 -29.82 -12.37 2.14
CA GLY A 73 -30.87 -12.71 1.18
C GLY A 73 -31.56 -11.49 0.56
N THR A 74 -31.44 -10.31 1.16
CA THR A 74 -32.05 -9.09 0.61
C THR A 74 -31.22 -8.47 -0.52
N VAL A 75 -29.92 -8.78 -0.59
CA VAL A 75 -29.03 -8.28 -1.65
C VAL A 75 -29.55 -8.69 -3.02
N GLU A 76 -29.66 -7.70 -3.90
CA GLU A 76 -29.97 -7.89 -5.32
C GLU A 76 -28.68 -7.85 -6.14
N ASN A 77 -27.88 -6.80 -5.95
CA ASN A 77 -26.54 -6.69 -6.52
C ASN A 77 -25.66 -5.72 -5.72
N VAL A 78 -24.37 -5.74 -5.99
CA VAL A 78 -23.42 -4.72 -5.53
C VAL A 78 -22.69 -4.14 -6.73
N GLU A 79 -22.84 -2.85 -6.97
CA GLU A 79 -22.04 -2.13 -7.96
C GLU A 79 -20.68 -1.79 -7.35
N ILE A 80 -19.62 -2.18 -8.05
CA ILE A 80 -18.25 -1.74 -7.81
C ILE A 80 -17.98 -0.63 -8.80
N ARG A 81 -17.78 0.57 -8.27
CA ARG A 81 -17.55 1.79 -9.04
C ARG A 81 -16.15 2.30 -8.74
N VAL A 82 -15.52 2.97 -9.71
CA VAL A 82 -14.14 3.45 -9.58
C VAL A 82 -13.98 4.83 -10.18
N ARG A 83 -13.12 5.64 -9.57
CA ARG A 83 -12.51 6.82 -10.19
C ARG A 83 -11.02 6.86 -9.86
N HIS A 84 -10.24 7.49 -10.73
CA HIS A 84 -8.85 7.79 -10.48
C HIS A 84 -8.71 9.16 -9.82
N ARG A 85 -7.75 9.28 -8.91
CA ARG A 85 -7.40 10.51 -8.20
C ARG A 85 -5.88 10.69 -8.23
N ARG A 86 -5.44 11.86 -8.67
CA ARG A 86 -4.02 12.28 -8.66
C ARG A 86 -3.85 13.57 -7.87
N LEU A 87 -2.72 13.71 -7.18
CA LEU A 87 -2.29 14.99 -6.63
C LEU A 87 -1.32 15.67 -7.60
N ILE A 88 -1.74 16.79 -8.18
CA ILE A 88 -0.89 17.62 -9.05
C ILE A 88 -0.21 18.70 -8.19
N PRO A 89 1.14 18.72 -8.09
CA PRO A 89 1.86 19.74 -7.33
C PRO A 89 1.50 21.16 -7.78
N GLY A 90 1.14 22.02 -6.82
CA GLY A 90 0.75 23.40 -7.08
C GLY A 90 -0.67 23.61 -7.63
N VAL A 91 -1.41 22.54 -7.95
CA VAL A 91 -2.80 22.61 -8.45
C VAL A 91 -3.77 22.00 -7.44
N GLY A 92 -3.50 20.79 -6.94
CA GLY A 92 -4.39 20.07 -6.01
C GLY A 92 -4.81 18.70 -6.54
N LEU A 93 -5.93 18.19 -6.02
CA LEU A 93 -6.45 16.88 -6.42
C LEU A 93 -7.22 16.98 -7.74
N GLU A 94 -6.85 16.14 -8.69
CA GLU A 94 -7.54 15.92 -9.95
C GLU A 94 -8.21 14.54 -9.94
N TYR A 95 -9.42 14.46 -10.49
CA TYR A 95 -10.24 13.25 -10.53
C TYR A 95 -10.61 12.90 -11.96
N THR A 96 -10.38 11.65 -12.35
CA THR A 96 -10.65 11.14 -13.69
C THR A 96 -11.45 9.83 -13.61
N PRO A 97 -12.70 9.80 -14.07
CA PRO A 97 -13.58 10.96 -14.29
C PRO A 97 -13.90 11.67 -12.96
N ALA A 98 -14.56 12.83 -13.04
CA ALA A 98 -14.97 13.59 -11.85
C ALA A 98 -15.93 12.77 -10.95
N GLU A 99 -16.86 12.06 -11.57
CA GLU A 99 -17.75 11.09 -10.93
C GLU A 99 -17.26 9.66 -11.20
N ASP A 100 -17.47 8.76 -10.24
CA ASP A 100 -17.08 7.37 -10.42
C ASP A 100 -17.96 6.63 -11.45
N VAL A 101 -17.34 5.64 -12.08
CA VAL A 101 -17.92 4.81 -13.15
C VAL A 101 -17.98 3.36 -12.73
N LEU A 102 -18.98 2.63 -13.21
CA LEU A 102 -19.15 1.21 -12.93
C LEU A 102 -18.01 0.42 -13.59
N VAL A 103 -17.30 -0.41 -12.81
CA VAL A 103 -16.30 -1.35 -13.32
C VAL A 103 -16.78 -2.80 -13.27
N ARG A 104 -17.59 -3.15 -12.26
CA ARG A 104 -18.15 -4.49 -12.12
C ARG A 104 -19.44 -4.46 -11.31
N THR A 105 -20.37 -5.34 -11.64
CA THR A 105 -21.53 -5.66 -10.81
C THR A 105 -21.33 -7.05 -10.21
N LEU A 106 -21.56 -7.19 -8.91
CA LEU A 106 -21.66 -8.48 -8.24
C LEU A 106 -23.14 -8.85 -8.12
N ASP A 107 -23.57 -9.92 -8.77
CA ASP A 107 -24.96 -10.37 -8.71
C ASP A 107 -25.21 -11.20 -7.44
N LYS A 108 -26.46 -11.24 -6.97
CA LYS A 108 -26.87 -12.09 -5.83
C LYS A 108 -26.37 -13.53 -5.92
N SER A 109 -26.31 -14.11 -7.13
CA SER A 109 -25.83 -15.49 -7.33
C SER A 109 -24.35 -15.70 -6.99
N GLU A 110 -23.54 -14.63 -6.93
CA GLU A 110 -22.13 -14.70 -6.51
C GLU A 110 -21.99 -14.77 -4.99
N PHE A 111 -23.03 -14.42 -4.23
CA PHE A 111 -23.05 -14.49 -2.78
C PHE A 111 -23.41 -15.90 -2.32
N GLN A 112 -22.50 -16.53 -1.57
CA GLN A 112 -22.59 -17.94 -1.18
C GLN A 112 -22.58 -18.11 0.35
N PRO A 113 -23.21 -19.17 0.89
CA PRO A 113 -23.10 -19.52 2.30
C PRO A 113 -21.66 -19.81 2.69
N ASN A 114 -21.33 -19.66 3.97
CA ASN A 114 -19.97 -19.85 4.45
C ASN A 114 -19.87 -20.59 5.79
N SER A 115 -18.62 -20.97 6.08
CA SER A 115 -18.10 -21.55 7.33
C SER A 115 -18.46 -20.87 8.63
N GLU A 116 -18.39 -19.55 8.60
CA GLU A 116 -17.99 -18.67 9.69
C GLU A 116 -19.15 -17.83 10.24
N SER A 117 -20.14 -17.52 9.42
CA SER A 117 -21.34 -16.78 9.82
C SER A 117 -22.59 -17.33 9.12
N ARG A 118 -23.77 -16.83 9.53
CA ARG A 118 -25.04 -17.10 8.84
C ARG A 118 -25.20 -16.30 7.53
N PHE A 119 -24.45 -15.22 7.38
CA PHE A 119 -24.57 -14.28 6.27
C PHE A 119 -23.90 -14.77 4.98
N LEU A 120 -24.41 -14.38 3.82
CA LEU A 120 -23.75 -14.72 2.56
C LEU A 120 -22.47 -13.91 2.33
N ARG A 121 -21.46 -14.53 1.69
CA ARG A 121 -20.19 -13.91 1.33
C ARG A 121 -19.92 -13.95 -0.15
N VAL A 122 -19.17 -12.98 -0.62
CA VAL A 122 -18.62 -12.93 -1.98
C VAL A 122 -17.13 -12.58 -1.92
N THR A 123 -16.35 -13.20 -2.78
CA THR A 123 -14.96 -12.80 -3.03
C THR A 123 -14.88 -12.33 -4.48
N PHE A 124 -14.27 -11.18 -4.69
CA PHE A 124 -14.09 -10.62 -6.02
C PHE A 124 -12.68 -10.09 -6.19
N GLU A 125 -12.32 -9.90 -7.45
CA GLU A 125 -11.07 -9.29 -7.88
C GLU A 125 -11.36 -8.37 -9.06
N ILE A 126 -10.74 -7.19 -9.04
CA ILE A 126 -10.69 -6.23 -10.14
C ILE A 126 -9.23 -6.08 -10.56
N PRO A 127 -8.81 -6.60 -11.72
CA PRO A 127 -7.49 -6.34 -12.28
C PRO A 127 -7.21 -4.84 -12.41
N ALA A 128 -5.97 -4.42 -12.19
CA ALA A 128 -5.61 -3.01 -12.31
C ALA A 128 -5.88 -2.47 -13.72
N LEU A 129 -5.65 -3.29 -14.76
CA LEU A 129 -5.92 -2.90 -16.15
C LEU A 129 -7.41 -2.63 -16.41
N ASP A 130 -8.30 -3.40 -15.81
CA ASP A 130 -9.75 -3.19 -15.94
C ASP A 130 -10.16 -1.88 -15.26
N ALA A 131 -9.58 -1.58 -14.09
CA ALA A 131 -9.82 -0.32 -13.38
C ALA A 131 -9.28 0.90 -14.16
N ILE A 132 -8.07 0.80 -14.72
CA ILE A 132 -7.45 1.83 -15.56
C ILE A 132 -8.30 2.10 -16.80
N GLN A 133 -8.74 1.03 -17.49
CA GLN A 133 -9.57 1.15 -18.67
C GLN A 133 -10.96 1.73 -18.35
N ALA A 134 -11.56 1.33 -17.22
CA ALA A 134 -12.89 1.82 -16.82
C ALA A 134 -12.92 3.34 -16.66
N VAL A 135 -11.85 3.94 -16.12
CA VAL A 135 -11.74 5.40 -15.94
C VAL A 135 -11.29 6.14 -17.20
N GLY A 136 -11.10 5.43 -18.32
CA GLY A 136 -10.71 6.01 -19.62
C GLY A 136 -9.22 6.36 -19.72
N LEU A 137 -8.37 5.75 -18.90
CA LEU A 137 -6.93 5.91 -18.92
C LEU A 137 -6.23 4.69 -19.54
N THR A 138 -4.94 4.83 -19.79
CA THR A 138 -4.04 3.74 -20.19
C THR A 138 -2.94 3.56 -19.13
N PRO A 139 -2.22 2.42 -19.12
CA PRO A 139 -1.08 2.23 -18.20
C PRO A 139 0.00 3.30 -18.32
N ALA A 140 0.14 3.94 -19.49
CA ALA A 140 1.09 5.02 -19.71
C ALA A 140 0.69 6.33 -19.01
N ASP A 141 -0.59 6.50 -18.67
CA ASP A 141 -1.10 7.67 -17.98
C ASP A 141 -0.97 7.54 -16.45
N ILE A 142 -0.59 6.37 -15.95
CA ILE A 142 -0.48 6.10 -14.51
C ILE A 142 0.88 6.56 -13.98
N GLU A 143 0.87 7.11 -12.78
CA GLU A 143 2.07 7.49 -12.04
C GLU A 143 2.04 6.89 -10.63
N GLY A 144 3.21 6.82 -10.00
CA GLY A 144 3.25 6.49 -8.57
C GLY A 144 2.51 7.52 -7.73
N ALA A 145 1.97 7.05 -6.61
CA ALA A 145 1.10 7.82 -5.71
C ALA A 145 -0.28 8.19 -6.26
N ASP A 146 -0.62 7.81 -7.49
CA ASP A 146 -2.01 7.78 -7.95
C ASP A 146 -2.86 6.90 -7.06
N VAL A 147 -4.16 7.20 -7.00
CA VAL A 147 -5.13 6.43 -6.21
C VAL A 147 -6.34 6.09 -7.05
N PHE A 148 -6.72 4.81 -7.06
CA PHE A 148 -8.02 4.35 -7.54
C PHE A 148 -8.98 4.26 -6.37
N GLU A 149 -10.02 5.09 -6.39
CA GLU A 149 -11.05 5.12 -5.36
C GLU A 149 -12.20 4.19 -5.78
N PHE A 150 -12.25 3.02 -5.17
CA PHE A 150 -13.34 2.07 -5.37
C PHE A 150 -14.47 2.36 -4.41
N ARG A 151 -15.67 2.60 -4.93
CA ARG A 151 -16.91 2.76 -4.15
C ARG A 151 -17.84 1.59 -4.41
N LEU A 152 -18.42 1.07 -3.35
CA LEU A 152 -19.41 0.00 -3.37
C LEU A 152 -20.80 0.60 -3.19
N VAL A 153 -21.76 0.15 -4.00
CA VAL A 153 -23.19 0.46 -3.85
C VAL A 153 -23.94 -0.85 -3.73
N LEU A 154 -24.42 -1.18 -2.54
CA LEU A 154 -25.29 -2.34 -2.32
C LEU A 154 -26.71 -1.95 -2.67
N ASN A 155 -27.31 -2.65 -3.62
CA ASN A 155 -28.73 -2.54 -3.96
C ASN A 155 -29.47 -3.76 -3.41
N ASP A 156 -30.58 -3.52 -2.71
CA ASP A 156 -31.44 -4.59 -2.21
C ASP A 156 -32.71 -4.75 -3.04
N ARG A 157 -33.37 -5.90 -2.88
CA ARG A 157 -34.62 -6.23 -3.59
C ARG A 157 -35.80 -5.32 -3.28
N PHE A 158 -35.66 -4.43 -2.28
CA PHE A 158 -36.67 -3.44 -1.91
C PHE A 158 -36.45 -2.10 -2.63
N GLY A 159 -35.41 -2.01 -3.48
CA GLY A 159 -35.06 -0.82 -4.24
C GLY A 159 -34.28 0.22 -3.43
N ARG A 160 -33.68 -0.17 -2.30
CA ARG A 160 -32.81 0.69 -1.50
C ARG A 160 -31.36 0.51 -1.93
N SER A 161 -30.58 1.60 -1.86
CA SER A 161 -29.15 1.60 -2.15
C SER A 161 -28.36 2.05 -0.94
N PHE A 162 -27.30 1.33 -0.58
CA PHE A 162 -26.43 1.65 0.55
C PHE A 162 -24.99 1.85 0.06
N SER A 163 -24.39 2.99 0.42
CA SER A 163 -23.05 3.40 -0.02
C SER A 163 -22.44 4.41 0.96
N THR A 164 -21.34 5.06 0.58
CA THR A 164 -20.72 6.15 1.35
C THR A 164 -21.67 7.32 1.62
N ASP A 165 -22.68 7.51 0.78
CA ASP A 165 -23.61 8.64 0.84
C ASP A 165 -24.61 8.53 2.00
N ASN A 166 -24.78 7.34 2.57
CA ASN A 166 -25.77 7.06 3.61
C ASN A 166 -25.28 6.11 4.70
N VAL A 167 -23.97 6.08 4.95
CA VAL A 167 -23.35 5.31 6.02
C VAL A 167 -22.94 6.20 7.19
N THR A 168 -23.16 5.72 8.42
CA THR A 168 -22.65 6.41 9.63
C THR A 168 -21.20 6.02 9.90
N THR A 169 -20.45 6.84 10.63
CA THR A 169 -19.06 6.54 11.03
C THR A 169 -18.93 5.22 11.81
N ASN A 170 -19.96 4.85 12.58
CA ASN A 170 -19.99 3.60 13.32
C ASN A 170 -20.07 2.39 12.37
N VAL A 171 -20.99 2.42 11.40
CA VAL A 171 -21.12 1.34 10.39
C VAL A 171 -19.89 1.29 9.48
N ALA A 172 -19.35 2.45 9.11
CA ALA A 172 -18.18 2.53 8.24
C ALA A 172 -16.91 1.97 8.91
N GLY A 173 -16.67 2.33 10.17
CA GLY A 173 -15.35 2.18 10.80
C GLY A 173 -15.27 1.29 12.03
N ALA A 174 -16.37 1.01 12.74
CA ALA A 174 -16.27 0.19 13.95
C ALA A 174 -15.90 -1.25 13.56
N PRO A 175 -15.00 -1.93 14.32
CA PRO A 175 -14.47 -3.25 13.97
C PRO A 175 -15.55 -4.30 13.70
N PHE A 176 -16.72 -4.14 14.34
CA PHE A 176 -17.84 -5.04 14.17
C PHE A 176 -18.51 -4.95 12.78
N TYR A 177 -18.74 -3.73 12.30
CA TYR A 177 -19.42 -3.48 11.02
C TYR A 177 -18.44 -3.50 9.86
N ALA A 178 -17.30 -2.81 9.99
CA ALA A 178 -16.23 -2.74 9.01
C ALA A 178 -16.73 -2.55 7.56
N SER A 179 -17.71 -1.65 7.36
CA SER A 179 -18.42 -1.44 6.09
C SER A 179 -18.18 -0.04 5.53
N PRO A 180 -16.93 0.30 5.14
CA PRO A 180 -16.59 1.65 4.72
C PRO A 180 -17.25 2.07 3.41
N PHE A 181 -17.75 1.12 2.61
CA PHE A 181 -18.24 1.30 1.23
C PHE A 181 -17.25 1.98 0.26
N GLN A 182 -16.08 2.42 0.71
CA GLN A 182 -15.04 2.99 -0.13
C GLN A 182 -13.65 2.45 0.25
N TYR A 183 -12.85 2.16 -0.77
CA TYR A 183 -11.52 1.58 -0.69
C TYR A 183 -10.59 2.35 -1.61
N ASN A 184 -9.59 2.99 -1.02
CA ASN A 184 -8.56 3.70 -1.78
C ASN A 184 -7.41 2.75 -2.07
N VAL A 185 -7.21 2.42 -3.35
CA VAL A 185 -6.13 1.55 -3.83
C VAL A 185 -5.03 2.43 -4.40
N SER A 186 -3.92 2.53 -3.67
CA SER A 186 -2.80 3.37 -4.10
C SER A 186 -1.92 2.63 -5.11
N VAL A 187 -1.46 3.35 -6.12
CA VAL A 187 -0.37 2.93 -7.00
C VAL A 187 0.92 3.15 -6.25
N ILE A 188 1.52 2.06 -5.79
CA ILE A 188 2.77 2.06 -5.03
C ILE A 188 3.94 1.76 -5.96
N CYS A 189 5.09 2.30 -5.59
CA CYS A 189 6.37 1.98 -6.21
C CYS A 189 7.22 1.26 -5.17
N PRO A 190 7.15 -0.08 -5.10
CA PRO A 190 8.01 -0.84 -4.20
C PRO A 190 9.46 -0.53 -4.49
N SER A 191 10.22 -0.23 -3.44
CA SER A 191 11.65 0.03 -3.52
C SER A 191 12.37 -0.82 -2.49
N ASP A 192 13.44 -1.48 -2.94
CA ASP A 192 14.32 -2.28 -2.09
C ASP A 192 15.78 -1.91 -2.38
N LEU A 193 16.16 -0.68 -2.07
CA LEU A 193 17.55 -0.21 -2.15
C LEU A 193 18.26 -0.26 -0.80
N GLY A 194 17.71 -0.97 0.18
CA GLY A 194 18.34 -1.12 1.49
C GLY A 194 19.56 -2.02 1.39
N GLY A 195 20.69 -1.61 1.98
CA GLY A 195 21.91 -2.40 1.97
C GLY A 195 23.16 -1.60 2.30
N THR A 196 24.28 -2.31 2.44
CA THR A 196 25.62 -1.71 2.44
C THR A 196 26.24 -1.92 1.08
N TYR A 197 26.80 -0.87 0.49
CA TYR A 197 27.33 -0.86 -0.86
C TYR A 197 28.76 -0.34 -0.86
N GLU A 198 29.58 -0.84 -1.78
CA GLU A 198 30.85 -0.19 -2.12
C GLU A 198 30.58 1.06 -2.96
N PHE A 199 31.36 2.11 -2.73
CA PHE A 199 31.35 3.29 -3.59
C PHE A 199 32.75 3.72 -4.00
N GLU A 200 32.80 4.43 -5.12
CA GLU A 200 33.93 5.22 -5.58
C GLU A 200 33.46 6.67 -5.80
N GLN A 201 34.20 7.65 -5.29
CA GLN A 201 33.91 9.07 -5.44
C GLN A 201 35.06 9.83 -6.09
N SER A 202 34.73 10.66 -7.08
CA SER A 202 35.65 11.51 -7.84
C SER A 202 35.07 12.92 -8.04
N ASN A 203 35.79 13.80 -8.72
CA ASN A 203 35.34 15.16 -9.07
C ASN A 203 34.78 15.94 -7.86
N MET A 204 35.48 15.84 -6.73
CA MET A 204 35.06 16.48 -5.48
C MET A 204 35.49 17.94 -5.45
N GLU A 205 34.57 18.83 -5.09
CA GLU A 205 34.82 20.26 -4.98
C GLU A 205 34.24 20.79 -3.66
N SER A 206 34.99 21.66 -2.98
CA SER A 206 34.56 22.33 -1.75
C SER A 206 35.26 23.68 -1.62
N ILE A 207 34.60 24.62 -0.94
CA ILE A 207 35.18 25.92 -0.55
C ILE A 207 35.98 25.83 0.76
N TYR A 208 35.84 24.72 1.51
CA TYR A 208 36.44 24.52 2.83
C TYR A 208 37.71 23.67 2.78
N GLY A 209 37.86 22.85 1.74
CA GLY A 209 39.00 21.95 1.58
C GLY A 209 39.09 21.33 0.20
N SER A 210 40.13 20.52 -0.01
CA SER A 210 40.35 19.81 -1.26
C SER A 210 40.82 18.39 -0.98
N CYS A 211 40.34 17.43 -1.78
CA CYS A 211 40.82 16.05 -1.76
C CYS A 211 41.45 15.72 -3.11
N ALA A 212 42.63 15.12 -3.11
CA ALA A 212 43.28 14.69 -4.34
C ALA A 212 42.85 13.25 -4.70
N GLY A 213 42.56 13.00 -5.97
CA GLY A 213 42.28 11.68 -6.49
C GLY A 213 40.84 11.20 -6.20
N THR A 214 40.73 9.92 -5.90
CA THR A 214 39.46 9.21 -5.74
C THR A 214 39.34 8.67 -4.32
N ILE A 215 38.14 8.78 -3.73
CA ILE A 215 37.81 8.16 -2.44
C ILE A 215 37.06 6.87 -2.70
N THR A 216 37.42 5.79 -2.01
CA THR A 216 36.65 4.54 -2.01
C THR A 216 36.23 4.19 -0.59
N GLY A 217 35.09 3.53 -0.46
CA GLY A 217 34.57 3.16 0.85
C GLY A 217 33.28 2.38 0.75
N THR A 218 32.56 2.33 1.87
CA THR A 218 31.22 1.76 1.92
C THR A 218 30.20 2.77 2.40
N THR A 219 28.99 2.67 1.87
CA THR A 219 27.83 3.44 2.31
C THR A 219 26.71 2.47 2.70
N THR A 220 26.04 2.70 3.83
CA THR A 220 24.85 1.92 4.19
C THR A 220 23.60 2.77 3.99
N TRP A 221 22.69 2.26 3.17
CA TRP A 221 21.37 2.81 2.92
C TRP A 221 20.37 2.07 3.80
N THR A 222 19.93 2.73 4.86
CA THR A 222 19.04 2.13 5.87
C THR A 222 17.60 2.56 5.60
N PRO A 223 16.65 1.62 5.36
CA PRO A 223 15.25 1.96 5.12
C PRO A 223 14.64 2.80 6.25
N VAL A 224 13.90 3.85 5.89
CA VAL A 224 13.14 4.67 6.84
C VAL A 224 11.75 4.06 7.03
N SER A 225 11.50 3.49 8.20
CA SER A 225 10.25 2.75 8.48
C SER A 225 8.97 3.55 8.28
N SER A 226 9.01 4.87 8.49
CA SER A 226 7.87 5.77 8.32
C SER A 226 7.73 6.35 6.91
N THR A 227 8.67 6.08 6.01
CA THR A 227 8.68 6.64 4.65
C THR A 227 9.20 5.59 3.67
N PRO A 228 8.32 4.68 3.20
CA PRO A 228 8.68 3.68 2.20
C PRO A 228 9.38 4.31 1.00
N GLY A 229 10.45 3.66 0.51
CA GLY A 229 11.29 4.18 -0.57
C GLY A 229 12.33 5.23 -0.14
N ALA A 230 12.38 5.64 1.13
CA ALA A 230 13.46 6.48 1.65
C ALA A 230 14.49 5.66 2.44
N TYR A 231 15.76 6.05 2.30
CA TYR A 231 16.90 5.41 2.92
C TYR A 231 17.83 6.47 3.50
N THR A 232 18.14 6.41 4.80
CA THR A 232 19.21 7.24 5.35
C THR A 232 20.55 6.72 4.89
N VAL A 233 21.49 7.61 4.60
CA VAL A 233 22.87 7.26 4.23
C VAL A 233 23.80 7.39 5.44
N THR A 234 24.85 6.57 5.49
CA THR A 234 25.85 6.62 6.58
C THR A 234 26.64 7.92 6.58
N ASP A 235 26.88 8.47 5.39
CA ASP A 235 27.59 9.74 5.17
C ASP A 235 27.06 10.37 3.88
N GLY A 236 26.53 11.60 3.97
CA GLY A 236 26.00 12.33 2.82
C GLY A 236 27.08 12.85 1.86
N THR A 237 28.35 12.82 2.27
CA THR A 237 29.51 13.32 1.52
C THR A 237 30.40 12.19 0.98
N PHE A 238 30.02 10.94 1.27
CA PHE A 238 30.73 9.73 0.85
C PHE A 238 32.24 9.81 1.14
N GLY A 239 32.58 10.18 2.39
CA GLY A 239 33.95 10.27 2.88
C GLY A 239 34.71 11.52 2.46
N PHE A 240 34.11 12.46 1.72
CA PHE A 240 34.81 13.65 1.24
C PHE A 240 35.38 14.50 2.37
N TRP A 241 34.56 14.75 3.40
CA TRP A 241 34.95 15.59 4.53
C TRP A 241 36.14 15.02 5.31
N ASP A 242 36.18 13.70 5.49
CA ASP A 242 37.29 13.00 6.16
C ASP A 242 38.63 13.28 5.46
N CYS A 243 38.62 13.45 4.13
CA CYS A 243 39.84 13.68 3.36
C CYS A 243 40.54 15.01 3.67
N TYR A 244 39.79 16.06 4.04
CA TYR A 244 40.37 17.36 4.39
C TYR A 244 40.25 17.69 5.89
N GLY A 245 39.87 16.72 6.72
CA GLY A 245 39.95 16.80 8.18
C GLY A 245 38.69 17.24 8.91
N ASP A 246 37.53 17.22 8.26
CA ASP A 246 36.23 17.24 8.95
C ASP A 246 35.63 15.82 8.97
N SER A 247 34.60 15.58 9.78
CA SER A 247 33.91 14.28 9.85
C SER A 247 32.44 14.44 9.53
N TRP A 248 31.78 13.44 8.95
CA TRP A 248 30.33 13.51 8.72
C TRP A 248 29.53 13.82 10.00
N GLY A 249 29.87 13.15 11.11
CA GLY A 249 29.26 13.37 12.42
C GLY A 249 27.80 12.95 12.47
N SER A 250 26.88 13.89 12.23
CA SER A 250 25.43 13.65 12.26
C SER A 250 24.72 14.32 11.08
N GLY A 251 23.53 13.84 10.76
CA GLY A 251 22.71 14.36 9.68
C GLY A 251 21.49 13.47 9.46
N ASN A 252 20.51 13.97 8.73
CA ASN A 252 19.34 13.19 8.32
C ASN A 252 19.24 13.07 6.79
N VAL A 253 20.38 13.16 6.12
CA VAL A 253 20.46 13.01 4.68
C VAL A 253 19.94 11.63 4.28
N ARG A 254 19.12 11.63 3.22
CA ARG A 254 18.44 10.45 2.71
C ARG A 254 18.44 10.44 1.19
N ILE A 255 18.48 9.24 0.65
CA ILE A 255 18.16 8.94 -0.74
C ILE A 255 16.73 8.42 -0.77
N SER A 256 15.91 8.91 -1.70
CA SER A 256 14.53 8.52 -1.88
C SER A 256 14.30 8.05 -3.31
N ASP A 257 13.67 6.90 -3.44
CA ASP A 257 13.22 6.33 -4.71
C ASP A 257 11.73 6.59 -4.88
N ALA A 258 11.39 7.39 -5.89
CA ALA A 258 10.03 7.60 -6.34
C ALA A 258 9.90 7.01 -7.75
N CYS A 259 9.58 5.71 -7.81
CA CYS A 259 9.27 5.00 -9.06
C CYS A 259 10.42 4.95 -10.08
N GLY A 260 11.64 4.78 -9.58
CA GLY A 260 12.86 4.76 -10.40
C GLY A 260 13.49 6.15 -10.56
N THR A 261 12.88 7.21 -10.01
CA THR A 261 13.51 8.53 -9.93
C THR A 261 14.12 8.69 -8.54
N LEU A 262 15.44 8.64 -8.46
CA LEU A 262 16.16 8.84 -7.21
C LEU A 262 16.36 10.32 -6.93
N SER A 263 16.16 10.71 -5.67
CA SER A 263 16.46 12.06 -5.17
C SER A 263 17.17 11.98 -3.83
N MET A 264 17.96 13.02 -3.52
CA MET A 264 18.63 13.16 -2.23
C MET A 264 18.06 14.38 -1.52
N SER A 265 17.89 14.29 -0.20
CA SER A 265 17.34 15.37 0.62
C SER A 265 17.82 15.23 2.06
N GLY A 266 17.40 16.15 2.93
CA GLY A 266 17.85 16.22 4.33
C GLY A 266 19.01 17.19 4.48
N ALA A 267 19.60 17.21 5.67
CA ALA A 267 20.68 18.12 6.03
C ALA A 267 21.76 17.42 6.87
N ASP A 268 22.97 17.98 6.82
CA ASP A 268 24.08 17.58 7.68
C ASP A 268 24.06 18.28 9.05
N LYS A 269 25.09 18.05 9.86
CA LYS A 269 25.27 18.62 11.21
C LYS A 269 25.36 20.15 11.23
N TYR A 270 25.64 20.81 10.11
CA TYR A 270 25.68 22.26 9.98
C TYR A 270 24.37 22.83 9.43
N GLY A 271 23.44 21.96 9.01
CA GLY A 271 22.14 22.33 8.47
C GLY A 271 22.17 22.59 6.96
N ALA A 272 23.27 22.29 6.26
CA ALA A 272 23.31 22.43 4.81
C ALA A 272 22.46 21.34 4.16
N SER A 273 21.60 21.71 3.20
CA SER A 273 20.64 20.81 2.57
C SER A 273 21.26 20.07 1.40
N TYR A 274 20.88 18.81 1.18
CA TYR A 274 21.44 17.96 0.12
C TYR A 274 20.47 17.76 -1.04
N SER A 275 21.05 17.56 -2.22
CA SER A 275 20.37 17.18 -3.45
C SER A 275 21.28 16.25 -4.26
N MET A 276 20.73 15.56 -5.25
CA MET A 276 21.53 14.81 -6.20
C MET A 276 20.97 14.88 -7.61
N THR A 277 21.84 14.64 -8.59
CA THR A 277 21.50 14.41 -9.99
C THR A 277 22.02 13.03 -10.38
N VAL A 278 21.12 12.12 -10.75
CA VAL A 278 21.50 10.82 -11.30
C VAL A 278 22.11 11.04 -12.69
N VAL A 279 23.31 10.52 -12.89
CA VAL A 279 24.08 10.64 -14.14
C VAL A 279 23.85 9.42 -15.03
N SER A 280 23.90 8.23 -14.45
CA SER A 280 23.62 6.97 -15.14
C SER A 280 23.32 5.84 -14.17
N SER A 281 22.61 4.82 -14.63
CA SER A 281 22.44 3.56 -13.89
C SER A 281 22.46 2.40 -14.87
N ASP A 282 23.26 1.39 -14.56
CA ASP A 282 23.19 0.05 -15.14
C ASP A 282 23.03 -0.99 -14.03
N ALA A 283 23.02 -2.28 -14.37
CA ALA A 283 22.81 -3.34 -13.40
C ALA A 283 23.85 -3.35 -12.27
N ASP A 284 25.08 -2.91 -12.56
CA ASP A 284 26.24 -3.02 -11.67
C ASP A 284 26.55 -1.69 -10.98
N ASN A 285 26.26 -0.55 -11.62
CA ASN A 285 26.69 0.78 -11.18
C ASN A 285 25.55 1.79 -11.21
N LEU A 286 25.40 2.51 -10.10
CA LEU A 286 24.60 3.72 -10.00
C LEU A 286 25.53 4.92 -9.84
N VAL A 287 25.48 5.86 -10.80
CA VAL A 287 26.32 7.05 -10.83
C VAL A 287 25.45 8.28 -10.60
N PHE A 288 25.78 9.09 -9.60
CA PHE A 288 25.12 10.37 -9.34
C PHE A 288 26.10 11.41 -8.82
N GLN A 289 25.77 12.68 -9.04
CA GLN A 289 26.45 13.81 -8.44
C GLN A 289 25.60 14.32 -7.27
N TRP A 290 26.16 14.37 -6.06
CA TRP A 290 25.50 15.03 -4.93
C TRP A 290 25.92 16.50 -4.85
N LEU A 291 25.07 17.35 -4.27
CA LEU A 291 25.35 18.76 -4.05
C LEU A 291 24.71 19.19 -2.73
N ASN A 292 25.48 19.82 -1.84
CA ASN A 292 24.94 20.49 -0.66
C ASN A 292 24.74 22.00 -0.89
N SER A 293 24.01 22.68 0.00
CA SER A 293 23.71 24.11 -0.13
C SER A 293 24.92 25.03 0.04
N ASP A 294 26.04 24.52 0.52
CA ASP A 294 27.31 25.26 0.66
C ASP A 294 28.17 25.18 -0.61
N GLY A 295 27.69 24.46 -1.64
CA GLY A 295 28.36 24.32 -2.92
C GLY A 295 29.38 23.19 -2.97
N GLU A 296 29.37 22.29 -1.99
CA GLU A 296 30.22 21.10 -2.03
C GLU A 296 29.55 19.99 -2.82
N THR A 297 30.35 19.23 -3.56
CA THR A 297 29.86 18.22 -4.49
C THR A 297 30.88 17.10 -4.69
N GLY A 298 30.41 15.97 -5.22
CA GLY A 298 31.23 14.87 -5.70
C GLY A 298 30.43 13.97 -6.64
N LEU A 299 31.12 13.33 -7.59
CA LEU A 299 30.57 12.30 -8.45
C LEU A 299 30.79 10.93 -7.81
N VAL A 300 29.70 10.25 -7.46
CA VAL A 300 29.71 8.98 -6.75
C VAL A 300 29.21 7.86 -7.66
N THR A 301 29.98 6.78 -7.74
CA THR A 301 29.58 5.51 -8.33
C THR A 301 29.37 4.51 -7.20
N VAL A 302 28.13 4.04 -7.03
CA VAL A 302 27.77 3.00 -6.05
C VAL A 302 27.61 1.67 -6.79
N LYS A 303 28.35 0.66 -6.35
CA LYS A 303 28.29 -0.68 -6.94
C LYS A 303 27.13 -1.46 -6.34
N SER A 304 26.41 -2.19 -7.19
CA SER A 304 25.35 -3.11 -6.77
C SER A 304 25.94 -4.27 -5.94
N ASN A 305 25.11 -4.88 -5.11
CA ASN A 305 25.50 -6.09 -4.37
C ASN A 305 25.22 -7.34 -5.21
N ASP A 306 25.99 -8.41 -4.96
CA ASP A 306 25.78 -9.71 -5.62
C ASP A 306 24.32 -10.16 -5.50
N GLY A 307 23.69 -10.47 -6.64
CA GLY A 307 22.29 -10.90 -6.71
C GLY A 307 21.26 -9.80 -6.48
N LYS A 308 21.69 -8.53 -6.35
CA LYS A 308 20.83 -7.35 -6.16
C LYS A 308 21.25 -6.22 -7.11
N PRO A 309 21.01 -6.38 -8.44
CA PRO A 309 21.34 -5.35 -9.42
C PRO A 309 20.53 -4.08 -9.16
N TRP A 310 21.03 -2.93 -9.61
CA TRP A 310 20.23 -1.70 -9.55
C TRP A 310 18.97 -1.83 -10.42
N PRO A 311 17.82 -1.31 -9.95
CA PRO A 311 16.62 -1.26 -10.78
C PRO A 311 16.85 -0.31 -11.96
N GLN A 312 16.07 -0.51 -13.01
CA GLN A 312 16.05 0.44 -14.12
C GLN A 312 15.49 1.78 -13.62
N LEU A 313 16.35 2.79 -13.57
CA LEU A 313 15.96 4.16 -13.22
C LEU A 313 15.30 4.88 -14.40
N ARG A 314 14.50 5.91 -14.10
CA ARG A 314 13.76 6.73 -15.06
C ARG A 314 14.18 8.19 -15.03
#